data_AF-A0A7J6SQ30-F1
#
_entry.id   AF-A0A7J6SQ30-F1
#
_cell.length_a   1.000
_cell.length_b   1.000
_cell.length_c   1.000
_cell.angle_alpha   90.00
_cell.angle_beta   90.00
_cell.angle_gamma   90.00
#
_symmetry.space_group_name_H-M   'P 1'
#
loop_
_entity.id
_entity.type
_entity.pdbx_description
1 polymer ?
#
loop_
_entity_poly.entity_id
_entity_poly.type
_entity_poly.pdbx_seq_one_letter_code
_entity_poly.pdbx_strand_id
1 'polypeptide(L)'
;DIARCCLSMRSMSTRRSCVRVWEESLRLSVYLWRYVLQILAAVLAVGVLVTGVWQFTIVKLGHSGCSAKRMEALEPEFGKFDLLPKSFVLIEQSHRTYSALEVFPTDEQGKITGGSLGYYYKYHGPWWNVYGLTDELGNTLLTASTDWFSIGKTVNIHRCDESAENPIYYSAKETSHWLMNKIRKLFGSFINTEYSFYAINKETGEKTLLGLSVKQGFQAKQLVLRAPDESQRKMYDAVLVSRHWMNQFDYWLVHC
;
A
#
# COMPACT_ATOMS: atom_id res chain seq x y z
N ASP A 1 -3.49 -52.48 6.02
CA ASP A 1 -3.28 -53.94 5.96
C ASP A 1 -2.53 -54.56 7.15
N ILE A 2 -1.47 -53.94 7.68
CA ILE A 2 -0.72 -54.48 8.84
C ILE A 2 -1.59 -54.67 10.09
N ALA A 3 -2.48 -53.71 10.41
CA ALA A 3 -3.39 -53.81 11.56
C ALA A 3 -4.40 -54.98 11.44
N ARG A 4 -4.85 -55.31 10.22
CA ARG A 4 -5.71 -56.50 9.98
C ARG A 4 -4.92 -57.80 10.12
N CYS A 5 -3.63 -57.79 9.76
CA CYS A 5 -2.74 -58.94 9.87
C CYS A 5 -2.38 -59.27 11.33
N CYS A 6 -2.19 -58.27 12.21
CA CYS A 6 -1.93 -58.51 13.63
C CYS A 6 -3.16 -59.04 14.41
N LEU A 7 -4.38 -58.82 13.92
CA LEU A 7 -5.62 -59.27 14.57
C LEU A 7 -5.94 -60.75 14.32
N SER A 8 -5.41 -61.37 13.25
CA SER A 8 -5.69 -62.77 12.88
C SER A 8 -4.72 -63.80 13.47
N MET A 9 -3.70 -63.39 14.24
CA MET A 9 -2.71 -64.29 14.84
C MET A 9 -3.21 -64.89 16.17
N ARG A 10 -3.28 -66.22 16.27
CA ARG A 10 -3.79 -66.97 17.46
C ARG A 10 -2.80 -67.11 18.63
N SER A 11 -1.52 -66.83 18.44
CA SER A 11 -0.48 -66.94 19.48
C SER A 11 -0.27 -65.61 20.23
N MET A 12 -0.33 -65.64 21.57
CA MET A 12 -0.12 -64.46 22.42
C MET A 12 1.27 -63.83 22.29
N SER A 13 2.32 -64.62 22.00
CA SER A 13 3.71 -64.11 21.90
C SER A 13 3.93 -63.30 20.62
N THR A 14 3.34 -63.73 19.51
CA THR A 14 3.46 -63.08 18.20
C THR A 14 2.67 -61.77 18.15
N ARG A 15 1.53 -61.72 18.87
CA ARG A 15 0.70 -60.51 18.97
C ARG A 15 1.41 -59.35 19.68
N ARG A 16 2.17 -59.63 20.75
CA ARG A 16 2.98 -58.62 21.47
C ARG A 16 4.09 -58.02 20.61
N SER A 17 4.72 -58.83 19.76
CA SER A 17 5.77 -58.36 18.85
C SER A 17 5.21 -57.47 17.73
N CYS A 18 4.03 -57.82 17.19
CA CYS A 18 3.34 -57.02 16.15
C CYS A 18 2.91 -55.64 16.67
N VAL A 19 2.38 -55.57 17.91
CA VAL A 19 2.01 -54.31 18.56
C VAL A 19 3.24 -53.43 18.80
N ARG A 20 4.37 -54.01 19.21
CA ARG A 20 5.62 -53.26 19.44
C ARG A 20 6.16 -52.63 18.15
N VAL A 21 6.15 -53.35 17.04
CA VAL A 21 6.57 -52.83 15.72
C VAL A 21 5.63 -51.71 15.23
N TRP A 22 4.33 -51.85 15.47
CA TRP A 22 3.36 -50.81 15.12
C TRP A 22 3.52 -49.55 15.98
N GLU A 23 3.75 -49.70 17.29
CA GLU A 23 4.07 -48.58 18.19
C GLU A 23 5.37 -47.87 17.81
N GLU A 24 6.41 -48.62 17.43
CA GLU A 24 7.68 -48.05 16.95
C GLU A 24 7.50 -47.30 15.63
N SER A 25 6.71 -47.83 14.69
CA SER A 25 6.38 -47.15 13.43
C SER A 25 5.59 -45.86 13.65
N LEU A 26 4.63 -45.86 14.59
CA LEU A 26 3.89 -44.66 14.96
C LEU A 26 4.78 -43.62 15.64
N ARG A 27 5.67 -44.04 16.56
CA ARG A 27 6.63 -43.12 17.19
C ARG A 27 7.55 -42.49 16.15
N LEU A 28 8.12 -43.28 15.23
CA LEU A 28 8.95 -42.77 14.14
C LEU A 28 8.20 -41.77 13.25
N SER A 29 6.93 -42.05 12.92
CA SER A 29 6.07 -41.13 12.17
C SER A 29 5.85 -39.81 12.90
N VAL A 30 5.54 -39.85 14.21
CA VAL A 30 5.35 -38.64 15.04
C VAL A 30 6.64 -37.84 15.17
N TYR A 31 7.79 -38.51 15.34
CA TYR A 31 9.10 -37.84 15.36
C TYR A 31 9.38 -37.15 14.02
N LEU A 32 9.19 -37.85 12.91
CA LEU A 32 9.39 -37.29 11.58
C LEU A 32 8.49 -36.07 11.34
N TRP A 33 7.22 -36.14 11.74
CA TRP A 33 6.29 -35.01 11.64
C TRP A 33 6.69 -33.82 12.51
N ARG A 34 7.19 -34.06 13.73
CA ARG A 34 7.74 -33.00 14.58
C ARG A 34 8.94 -32.31 13.94
N TYR A 35 9.87 -33.07 13.37
CA TYR A 35 11.02 -32.51 12.67
C TYR A 35 10.60 -31.71 11.43
N VAL A 36 9.67 -32.22 10.62
CA VAL A 36 9.12 -31.49 9.46
C VAL A 36 8.46 -30.18 9.90
N LEU A 37 7.64 -30.19 10.96
CA LEU A 37 7.01 -28.98 11.50
C LEU A 37 8.05 -27.97 12.02
N GLN A 38 9.10 -28.44 12.70
CA GLN A 38 10.19 -27.57 13.17
C GLN A 38 10.96 -26.94 12.00
N ILE A 39 11.25 -27.70 10.95
CA ILE A 39 11.91 -27.17 9.75
C ILE A 39 11.02 -26.15 9.06
N LEU A 40 9.73 -26.45 8.87
CA LEU A 40 8.76 -25.51 8.28
C LEU A 40 8.64 -24.23 9.11
N ALA A 41 8.57 -24.34 10.43
CA ALA A 41 8.53 -23.19 11.32
C ALA A 41 9.82 -22.35 11.23
N ALA A 42 10.99 -22.99 11.16
CA ALA A 42 12.27 -22.31 10.98
C ALA A 42 12.35 -21.59 9.63
N VAL A 43 11.93 -22.23 8.55
CA VAL A 43 11.89 -21.62 7.20
C VAL A 43 10.93 -20.43 7.17
N LEU A 44 9.74 -20.55 7.78
CA LEU A 44 8.79 -19.45 7.91
C LEU A 44 9.38 -18.29 8.73
N ALA A 45 10.04 -18.58 9.86
CA ALA A 45 10.67 -17.56 10.69
C ALA A 45 11.77 -16.80 9.93
N VAL A 46 12.63 -17.52 9.19
CA VAL A 46 13.66 -16.91 8.34
C VAL A 46 13.02 -16.08 7.21
N GLY A 47 11.97 -16.59 6.57
CA GLY A 47 11.24 -15.87 5.53
C GLY A 47 10.62 -14.56 6.04
N VAL A 48 10.01 -14.58 7.23
CA VAL A 48 9.46 -13.38 7.89
C VAL A 48 10.57 -12.39 8.24
N LEU A 49 11.72 -12.86 8.74
CA LEU A 49 12.87 -12.00 9.04
C LEU A 49 13.42 -11.32 7.79
N VAL A 50 13.66 -12.08 6.71
CA VAL A 50 14.20 -11.52 5.46
C VAL A 50 13.23 -10.52 4.84
N THR A 51 11.95 -10.87 4.74
CA THR A 51 10.94 -9.95 4.20
C THR A 51 10.70 -8.75 5.11
N GLY A 52 10.82 -8.91 6.43
CA GLY A 52 10.75 -7.81 7.39
C GLY A 52 11.92 -6.82 7.25
N VAL A 53 13.15 -7.31 7.12
CA VAL A 53 14.34 -6.45 6.87
C VAL A 53 14.22 -5.74 5.53
N TRP A 54 13.75 -6.43 4.49
CA TRP A 54 13.49 -5.79 3.20
C TRP A 54 12.43 -4.69 3.33
N GLN A 55 11.27 -4.99 3.94
CA GLN A 55 10.21 -4.00 4.15
C GLN A 55 10.70 -2.79 4.95
N PHE A 56 11.48 -3.01 6.01
CA PHE A 56 12.07 -1.94 6.81
C PHE A 56 12.98 -1.04 5.97
N THR A 57 13.79 -1.62 5.09
CA THR A 57 14.67 -0.88 4.18
C THR A 57 13.88 -0.01 3.21
N ILE A 58 12.81 -0.55 2.61
CA ILE A 58 11.90 0.18 1.71
C ILE A 58 11.21 1.33 2.44
N VAL A 59 10.73 1.11 3.66
CA VAL A 59 10.13 2.16 4.49
C VAL A 59 11.13 3.27 4.78
N LYS A 60 12.36 2.91 5.15
CA LYS A 60 13.42 3.91 5.39
C LYS A 60 13.79 4.69 4.14
N LEU A 61 13.84 4.05 2.98
CA LEU A 61 14.10 4.74 1.71
C LEU A 61 12.98 5.72 1.37
N GLY A 62 11.72 5.30 1.48
CA GLY A 62 10.57 6.18 1.22
C GLY A 62 10.45 7.37 2.18
N HIS A 63 10.98 7.25 3.40
CA HIS A 63 11.03 8.33 4.39
C HIS A 63 12.40 9.03 4.45
N SER A 64 13.35 8.64 3.62
CA SER A 64 14.68 9.25 3.63
C SER A 64 14.56 10.73 3.26
N GLY A 65 15.27 11.59 3.99
CA GLY A 65 15.18 13.05 3.80
C GLY A 65 13.93 13.72 4.38
N CYS A 66 12.97 12.97 4.92
CA CYS A 66 11.77 13.52 5.57
C CYS A 66 12.12 14.07 6.96
N SER A 67 12.16 15.40 7.12
CA SER A 67 12.45 16.06 8.40
C SER A 67 11.90 17.48 8.44
N ALA A 68 11.27 17.86 9.56
CA ALA A 68 10.72 19.20 9.75
C ALA A 68 11.79 20.30 9.58
N LYS A 69 13.01 20.08 10.10
CA LYS A 69 14.13 21.03 9.94
C LYS A 69 14.54 21.25 8.49
N ARG A 70 14.45 20.20 7.65
CA ARG A 70 14.75 20.32 6.23
C ARG A 70 13.65 21.08 5.50
N MET A 71 12.40 20.81 5.85
CA MET A 71 11.24 21.52 5.30
C MET A 71 11.20 23.00 5.71
N GLU A 72 11.62 23.35 6.92
CA GLU A 72 11.75 24.75 7.35
C GLU A 72 12.82 25.52 6.57
N ALA A 73 13.89 24.84 6.16
CA ALA A 73 14.95 25.41 5.34
C ALA A 73 14.57 25.49 3.85
N LEU A 74 13.48 24.84 3.45
CA LEU A 74 12.94 24.91 2.10
C LEU A 74 11.90 26.03 2.06
N GLU A 75 12.05 26.96 1.13
CA GLU A 75 10.95 27.83 0.71
C GLU A 75 10.28 27.13 -0.49
N PRO A 76 9.15 26.40 -0.29
CA PRO A 76 8.51 25.72 -1.40
C PRO A 76 8.03 26.76 -2.41
N GLU A 77 8.18 26.47 -3.71
CA GLU A 77 7.84 27.41 -4.79
C GLU A 77 6.40 27.94 -4.71
N PHE A 78 5.47 27.12 -4.21
CA PHE A 78 4.04 27.45 -4.08
C PHE A 78 3.64 27.87 -2.65
N GLY A 79 4.61 28.01 -1.75
CA GLY A 79 4.42 28.45 -0.37
C GLY A 79 4.39 27.33 0.66
N LYS A 80 4.40 27.72 1.94
CA LYS A 80 4.51 26.78 3.09
C LYS A 80 3.29 25.85 3.23
N PHE A 81 2.11 26.29 2.80
CA PHE A 81 0.86 25.53 2.95
C PHE A 81 0.57 24.64 1.75
N ASP A 82 0.75 25.18 0.54
CA ASP A 82 0.54 24.50 -0.73
C ASP A 82 1.87 23.98 -1.25
N LEU A 83 2.19 22.72 -0.93
CA LEU A 83 3.45 22.07 -1.38
C LEU A 83 3.44 21.71 -2.87
N LEU A 84 2.25 21.69 -3.48
CA LEU A 84 2.03 21.34 -4.88
C LEU A 84 1.09 22.39 -5.50
N PRO A 85 1.22 22.66 -6.81
CA PRO A 85 0.29 23.52 -7.51
C PRO A 85 -1.11 22.90 -7.52
N LYS A 86 -2.14 23.74 -7.69
CA LYS A 86 -3.54 23.29 -7.77
C LYS A 86 -3.82 22.38 -8.97
N SER A 87 -3.03 22.52 -10.03
CA SER A 87 -3.13 21.68 -11.23
C SER A 87 -1.73 21.26 -11.67
N PHE A 88 -1.58 19.97 -11.91
CA PHE A 88 -0.32 19.39 -12.35
C PHE A 88 -0.55 18.11 -13.14
N VAL A 89 0.50 17.71 -13.84
CA VAL A 89 0.55 16.46 -14.57
C VAL A 89 1.58 15.55 -13.93
N LEU A 90 1.24 14.28 -13.83
CA LEU A 90 2.14 13.21 -13.47
C LEU A 90 2.48 12.41 -14.71
N ILE A 91 3.78 12.34 -15.04
CA ILE A 91 4.30 11.54 -16.15
C ILE A 91 5.08 10.36 -15.57
N GLU A 92 4.64 9.13 -15.86
CA GLU A 92 5.32 7.94 -15.36
C GLU A 92 6.69 7.76 -16.03
N GLN A 93 7.76 7.80 -15.23
CA GLN A 93 9.08 7.34 -15.61
C GLN A 93 9.32 5.96 -15.00
N SER A 94 9.22 4.91 -15.81
CA SER A 94 9.49 3.54 -15.34
C SER A 94 10.99 3.27 -15.32
N HIS A 95 11.57 3.02 -14.15
CA HIS A 95 12.90 2.43 -14.02
C HIS A 95 12.77 0.93 -13.68
N ARG A 96 13.83 0.13 -13.92
CA ARG A 96 13.78 -1.33 -13.67
C ARG A 96 13.50 -1.71 -12.21
N THR A 97 13.81 -0.83 -11.27
CA THR A 97 13.81 -1.10 -9.82
C THR A 97 12.81 -0.27 -9.02
N TYR A 98 12.26 0.81 -9.60
CA TYR A 98 11.25 1.66 -8.99
C TYR A 98 10.41 2.33 -10.07
N SER A 99 9.16 2.65 -9.74
CA SER A 99 8.33 3.53 -10.58
C SER A 99 8.43 4.93 -10.00
N ALA A 100 8.73 5.92 -10.85
CA ALA A 100 8.65 7.32 -10.50
C ALA A 100 7.57 7.99 -11.36
N LEU A 101 6.89 8.98 -10.80
CA LEU A 101 5.99 9.87 -11.51
C LEU A 101 6.57 11.27 -11.39
N GLU A 102 7.03 11.84 -12.50
CA GLU A 102 7.52 13.20 -12.53
C GLU A 102 6.36 14.19 -12.51
N VAL A 103 6.50 15.25 -11.72
CA VAL A 103 5.43 16.23 -11.48
C VAL A 103 5.72 17.51 -12.27
N PHE A 104 4.79 17.91 -13.14
CA PHE A 104 4.88 19.16 -13.89
C PHE A 104 3.69 20.07 -13.57
N PRO A 105 3.89 21.38 -13.33
CA PRO A 105 2.78 22.29 -13.11
C PRO A 105 2.03 22.50 -14.41
N THR A 106 0.71 22.67 -14.33
CA THR A 106 -0.11 22.97 -15.50
C THR A 106 -1.01 24.19 -15.31
N ASP A 107 -1.41 24.79 -16.43
CA ASP A 107 -2.52 25.74 -16.46
C ASP A 107 -3.89 25.06 -16.31
N GLU A 108 -4.96 25.86 -16.31
CA GLU A 108 -6.34 25.39 -16.27
C GLU A 108 -6.74 24.54 -17.48
N GLN A 109 -5.96 24.59 -18.57
CA GLN A 109 -6.20 23.82 -19.79
C GLN A 109 -5.38 22.52 -19.81
N GLY A 110 -4.61 22.24 -18.75
CA GLY A 110 -3.78 21.05 -18.61
C GLY A 110 -2.49 21.09 -19.43
N LYS A 111 -2.05 22.27 -19.90
CA LYS A 111 -0.75 22.45 -20.56
C LYS A 111 0.33 22.70 -19.53
N ILE A 112 1.50 22.09 -19.75
CA ILE A 112 2.67 22.24 -18.88
C ILE A 112 3.18 23.68 -18.98
N THR A 113 3.24 24.39 -17.84
CA THR A 113 3.61 25.80 -17.77
C THR A 113 5.02 26.05 -17.24
N GLY A 114 5.67 25.03 -16.68
CA GLY A 114 6.97 25.17 -16.01
C GLY A 114 7.81 23.90 -16.05
N GLY A 115 8.91 23.91 -15.29
CA GLY A 115 9.82 22.79 -15.12
C GLY A 115 9.24 21.65 -14.28
N SER A 116 10.02 20.59 -14.10
CA SER A 116 9.70 19.51 -13.18
C SER A 116 9.77 20.02 -11.75
N LEU A 117 8.73 19.80 -10.96
CA LEU A 117 8.69 20.12 -9.53
C LEU A 117 9.31 19.01 -8.67
N GLY A 118 9.68 17.89 -9.30
CA GLY A 118 10.26 16.72 -8.65
C GLY A 118 9.55 15.42 -8.99
N TYR A 119 9.69 14.43 -8.11
CA TYR A 119 9.34 13.04 -8.40
C TYR A 119 8.54 12.40 -7.27
N TYR A 120 7.46 11.75 -7.64
CA TYR A 120 6.73 10.83 -6.78
C TYR A 120 7.25 9.42 -6.99
N TYR A 121 8.06 8.94 -6.05
CA TYR A 121 8.60 7.60 -6.05
C TYR A 121 7.64 6.60 -5.41
N LYS A 122 7.50 5.45 -6.06
CA LYS A 122 6.86 4.26 -5.51
C LYS A 122 7.91 3.21 -5.23
N TYR A 123 8.12 2.96 -3.94
CA TYR A 123 9.00 1.92 -3.46
C TYR A 123 8.20 0.64 -3.20
N HIS A 124 8.60 -0.43 -3.89
CA HIS A 124 7.97 -1.73 -3.79
C HIS A 124 8.53 -2.52 -2.61
N GLY A 125 7.67 -2.79 -1.61
CA GLY A 125 7.99 -3.64 -0.48
C GLY A 125 7.30 -5.00 -0.57
N PRO A 126 7.83 -6.03 0.12
CA PRO A 126 7.26 -7.38 0.11
C PRO A 126 5.87 -7.45 0.75
N TRP A 127 5.54 -6.55 1.67
CA TRP A 127 4.26 -6.54 2.39
C TRP A 127 3.40 -5.35 1.97
N TRP A 128 4.00 -4.18 1.76
CA TRP A 128 3.30 -2.99 1.24
C TRP A 128 4.24 -2.04 0.50
N ASN A 129 3.63 -1.18 -0.32
CA ASN A 129 4.33 -0.11 -1.01
C ASN A 129 4.40 1.13 -0.14
N VAL A 130 5.51 1.85 -0.26
CA VAL A 130 5.74 3.15 0.36
C VAL A 130 5.95 4.15 -0.77
N TYR A 131 5.42 5.35 -0.59
CA TYR A 131 5.52 6.41 -1.56
C TYR A 131 6.21 7.62 -0.94
N GLY A 132 7.01 8.32 -1.72
CA GLY A 132 7.68 9.54 -1.31
C GLY A 132 7.65 10.55 -2.46
N LEU A 133 7.17 11.75 -2.19
CA LEU A 133 7.26 12.88 -3.11
C LEU A 133 8.51 13.69 -2.75
N THR A 134 9.44 13.80 -3.69
CA THR A 134 10.62 14.65 -3.54
C THR A 134 10.50 15.88 -4.43
N ASP A 135 11.07 16.99 -3.98
CA ASP A 135 11.31 18.16 -4.83
C ASP A 135 12.39 17.89 -5.89
N GLU A 136 12.67 18.88 -6.73
CA GLU A 136 13.75 18.86 -7.73
C GLU A 136 15.16 18.73 -7.12
N LEU A 137 15.33 19.10 -5.85
CA LEU A 137 16.59 19.02 -5.10
C LEU A 137 16.77 17.68 -4.37
N GLY A 138 15.77 16.79 -4.44
CA GLY A 138 15.78 15.48 -3.78
C GLY A 138 15.36 15.49 -2.31
N ASN A 139 14.76 16.57 -1.80
CA ASN A 139 14.17 16.62 -0.47
C ASN A 139 12.75 16.07 -0.48
N THR A 140 12.46 15.15 0.44
CA THR A 140 11.14 14.54 0.57
C THR A 140 10.16 15.49 1.25
N LEU A 141 9.10 15.87 0.52
CA LEU A 141 8.04 16.78 0.96
C LEU A 141 6.89 16.02 1.63
N LEU A 142 6.47 14.91 1.02
CA LEU A 142 5.35 14.07 1.47
C LEU A 142 5.75 12.60 1.44
N THR A 143 5.27 11.83 2.39
CA THR A 143 5.34 10.36 2.33
C THR A 143 3.94 9.78 2.39
N ALA A 144 3.74 8.63 1.78
CA ALA A 144 2.50 7.88 1.96
C ALA A 144 2.79 6.40 2.17
N SER A 145 2.00 5.77 3.02
CA SER A 145 2.16 4.36 3.35
C SER A 145 0.80 3.70 3.53
N THR A 146 0.74 2.40 3.27
CA THR A 146 -0.49 1.62 3.51
C THR A 146 -0.48 1.13 4.95
N ASP A 147 -1.59 1.27 5.66
CA ASP A 147 -1.73 0.75 7.03
C ASP A 147 -2.09 -0.74 7.01
N TRP A 148 -1.24 -1.57 7.61
CA TRP A 148 -1.36 -3.04 7.58
C TRP A 148 -2.47 -3.57 8.47
N PHE A 149 -2.71 -2.92 9.62
CA PHE A 149 -3.67 -3.42 10.61
C PHE A 149 -5.10 -2.93 10.37
N SER A 150 -5.34 -2.27 9.24
CA SER A 150 -6.63 -1.70 8.90
C SER A 150 -7.53 -2.70 8.17
N ILE A 151 -8.84 -2.68 8.47
CA ILE A 151 -9.83 -3.42 7.70
C ILE A 151 -10.07 -2.67 6.39
N GLY A 152 -9.76 -3.32 5.26
CA GLY A 152 -9.77 -2.70 3.94
C GLY A 152 -8.44 -2.02 3.60
N LYS A 153 -8.38 -1.34 2.45
CA LYS A 153 -7.18 -0.58 2.08
C LYS A 153 -7.21 0.82 2.72
N THR A 154 -6.19 1.12 3.52
CA THR A 154 -5.98 2.45 4.10
C THR A 154 -4.63 2.99 3.65
N VAL A 155 -4.58 4.23 3.17
CA VAL A 155 -3.35 4.93 2.84
C VAL A 155 -3.25 6.16 3.72
N ASN A 156 -2.20 6.26 4.51
CA ASN A 156 -1.89 7.43 5.31
C ASN A 156 -0.84 8.26 4.57
N ILE A 157 -1.09 9.55 4.43
CA ILE A 157 -0.24 10.53 3.77
C ILE A 157 0.25 11.50 4.84
N HIS A 158 1.55 11.56 4.99
CA HIS A 158 2.27 12.35 5.98
C HIS A 158 3.00 13.48 5.29
N ARG A 159 2.94 14.67 5.88
CA ARG A 159 3.84 15.76 5.47
C ARG A 159 5.14 15.65 6.25
N CYS A 160 6.26 15.95 5.60
CA CYS A 160 7.56 15.91 6.26
C CYS A 160 7.82 17.09 7.21
N ASP A 161 6.94 18.10 7.18
CA ASP A 161 6.89 19.22 8.13
C ASP A 161 5.88 19.01 9.27
N GLU A 162 5.40 17.78 9.48
CA GLU A 162 4.62 17.41 10.68
C GLU A 162 5.43 17.72 11.96
N SER A 163 5.26 18.95 12.46
CA SER A 163 5.74 19.41 13.76
C SER A 163 4.59 19.35 14.77
N ALA A 164 4.86 19.65 16.04
CA ALA A 164 3.81 19.87 17.04
C ALA A 164 2.83 20.99 16.63
N GLU A 165 3.22 21.89 15.73
CA GLU A 165 2.38 23.00 15.27
C GLU A 165 1.45 22.62 14.11
N ASN A 166 1.71 21.52 13.40
CA ASN A 166 0.85 21.01 12.33
C ASN A 166 0.74 19.48 12.40
N PRO A 167 0.05 18.94 13.42
CA PRO A 167 -0.03 17.50 13.67
C PRO A 167 -0.98 16.77 12.70
N ILE A 168 -1.35 17.39 11.57
CA ILE A 168 -2.37 16.85 10.67
C ILE A 168 -1.73 15.94 9.64
N TYR A 169 -2.17 14.68 9.61
CA TYR A 169 -1.92 13.76 8.50
C TYR A 169 -3.22 13.40 7.81
N TYR A 170 -3.14 13.00 6.55
CA TYR A 170 -4.31 12.63 5.77
C TYR A 170 -4.45 11.11 5.67
N SER A 171 -5.67 10.60 5.71
CA SER A 171 -5.93 9.17 5.61
C SER A 171 -7.04 8.90 4.60
N ALA A 172 -6.73 8.12 3.57
CA ALA A 172 -7.69 7.60 2.60
C ALA A 172 -8.08 6.17 3.00
N LYS A 173 -9.35 5.93 3.31
CA LYS A 173 -9.79 4.68 3.95
C LYS A 173 -11.02 4.09 3.26
N GLU A 174 -11.00 2.79 2.94
CA GLU A 174 -12.17 2.12 2.34
C GLU A 174 -13.34 1.97 3.33
N THR A 175 -13.06 1.88 4.64
CA THR A 175 -14.04 1.75 5.73
C THR A 175 -15.25 0.85 5.37
N SER A 176 -16.47 1.39 5.34
CA SER A 176 -17.72 0.69 5.03
C SER A 176 -17.83 0.27 3.56
N HIS A 177 -17.08 0.91 2.67
CA HIS A 177 -17.07 0.62 1.24
C HIS A 177 -16.26 -0.62 0.89
N TRP A 178 -15.50 -1.24 1.82
CA TRP A 178 -14.62 -2.38 1.51
C TRP A 178 -15.38 -3.54 0.84
N LEU A 179 -16.55 -3.91 1.36
CA LEU A 179 -17.36 -5.02 0.85
C LEU A 179 -18.00 -4.63 -0.48
N MET A 180 -18.58 -3.44 -0.55
CA MET A 180 -19.19 -2.92 -1.78
C MET A 180 -18.17 -2.75 -2.90
N ASN A 181 -16.94 -2.33 -2.59
CA ASN A 181 -15.84 -2.25 -3.55
C ASN A 181 -15.45 -3.63 -4.09
N LYS A 182 -15.49 -4.69 -3.27
CA LYS A 182 -15.28 -6.07 -3.76
C LYS A 182 -16.40 -6.51 -4.69
N ILE A 183 -17.66 -6.26 -4.32
CA ILE A 183 -18.83 -6.59 -5.16
C ILE A 183 -18.75 -5.84 -6.50
N ARG A 184 -18.51 -4.52 -6.47
CA ARG A 184 -18.38 -3.68 -7.67
C ARG A 184 -17.29 -4.17 -8.62
N LYS A 185 -16.15 -4.61 -8.08
CA LYS A 185 -15.06 -5.21 -8.86
C LYS A 185 -15.47 -6.54 -9.50
N LEU A 186 -16.20 -7.39 -8.78
CA LEU A 186 -16.63 -8.69 -9.29
C LEU A 186 -17.65 -8.55 -10.44
N PHE A 187 -18.56 -7.58 -10.34
CA PHE A 187 -19.61 -7.34 -11.33
C PHE A 187 -19.26 -6.30 -12.39
N GLY A 188 -18.03 -5.76 -12.39
CA GLY A 188 -17.57 -4.81 -13.40
C GLY A 188 -18.34 -3.48 -13.40
N SER A 189 -18.54 -2.87 -12.23
CA SER A 189 -19.21 -1.57 -12.12
C SER A 189 -18.37 -0.41 -12.68
N PHE A 190 -19.04 0.62 -13.21
CA PHE A 190 -18.39 1.88 -13.62
C PHE A 190 -17.67 2.56 -12.45
N ILE A 191 -18.23 2.47 -11.24
CA ILE A 191 -17.58 2.89 -10.00
C ILE A 191 -16.87 1.68 -9.41
N ASN A 192 -15.54 1.70 -9.46
CA ASN A 192 -14.74 0.55 -9.05
C ASN A 192 -14.44 0.55 -7.56
N THR A 193 -14.04 1.70 -7.01
CA THR A 193 -13.63 1.81 -5.60
C THR A 193 -13.95 3.18 -5.05
N GLU A 194 -14.50 3.20 -3.85
CA GLU A 194 -14.71 4.41 -3.06
C GLU A 194 -13.82 4.40 -1.81
N TYR A 195 -13.27 5.56 -1.47
CA TYR A 195 -12.47 5.81 -0.27
C TYR A 195 -12.98 7.08 0.42
N SER A 196 -13.10 7.05 1.73
CA SER A 196 -13.30 8.25 2.54
C SER A 196 -11.95 8.90 2.84
N PHE A 197 -11.84 10.21 2.65
CA PHE A 197 -10.61 10.97 2.87
C PHE A 197 -10.76 11.81 4.15
N TYR A 198 -9.86 11.61 5.11
CA TYR A 198 -9.90 12.25 6.41
C TYR A 198 -8.64 13.10 6.63
N ALA A 199 -8.80 14.26 7.28
CA ALA A 199 -7.74 14.90 8.03
C ALA A 199 -7.76 14.35 9.45
N ILE A 200 -6.60 13.96 9.99
CA ILE A 200 -6.48 13.43 11.34
C ILE A 200 -5.46 14.25 12.10
N ASN A 201 -5.89 14.85 13.21
CA ASN A 201 -4.98 15.50 14.14
C ASN A 201 -4.30 14.42 15.00
N LYS A 202 -2.97 14.35 14.95
CA LYS A 202 -2.16 13.34 15.62
C LYS A 202 -2.15 13.49 17.15
N GLU A 203 -2.34 14.69 17.68
CA GLU A 203 -2.34 14.95 19.11
C GLU A 203 -3.70 14.64 19.74
N THR A 204 -4.78 15.12 19.12
CA THR A 204 -6.14 14.95 19.65
C THR A 204 -6.82 13.66 19.18
N GLY A 205 -6.34 13.07 18.07
CA GLY A 205 -6.99 11.95 17.39
C GLY A 205 -8.28 12.33 16.67
N GLU A 206 -8.62 13.61 16.60
CA GLU A 206 -9.82 14.11 15.93
C GLU A 206 -9.74 13.83 14.43
N LYS A 207 -10.85 13.32 13.86
CA LYS A 207 -10.94 12.97 12.44
C LYS A 207 -11.98 13.84 11.76
N THR A 208 -11.54 14.65 10.82
CA THR A 208 -12.41 15.49 9.99
C THR A 208 -12.54 14.85 8.61
N LEU A 209 -13.77 14.52 8.19
CA LEU A 209 -14.02 14.03 6.84
C LEU A 209 -13.85 15.18 5.85
N LEU A 210 -12.90 15.05 4.92
CA LEU A 210 -12.64 16.03 3.87
C LEU A 210 -13.43 15.74 2.61
N GLY A 211 -13.74 14.47 2.33
CA GLY A 211 -14.47 14.11 1.13
C GLY A 211 -14.50 12.61 0.84
N LEU A 212 -15.15 12.27 -0.27
CA LEU A 212 -15.26 10.91 -0.79
C LEU A 212 -14.53 10.83 -2.13
N SER A 213 -13.50 9.99 -2.19
CA SER A 213 -12.76 9.69 -3.40
C SER A 213 -13.42 8.52 -4.12
N VAL A 214 -13.77 8.73 -5.39
CA VAL A 214 -14.43 7.75 -6.24
C VAL A 214 -13.54 7.47 -7.43
N LYS A 215 -13.11 6.21 -7.57
CA LYS A 215 -12.45 5.73 -8.78
C LYS A 215 -13.51 5.24 -9.76
N GLN A 216 -13.60 5.90 -10.90
CA GLN A 216 -14.58 5.63 -11.93
C GLN A 216 -13.94 5.44 -13.31
N GLY A 217 -14.68 4.77 -14.19
CA GLY A 217 -14.31 4.60 -15.59
C GLY A 217 -13.79 3.21 -15.96
N PHE A 218 -14.05 2.84 -17.21
CA PHE A 218 -13.67 1.55 -17.79
C PHE A 218 -12.30 1.64 -18.50
N GLN A 219 -12.26 2.36 -19.63
CA GLN A 219 -11.05 2.57 -20.42
C GLN A 219 -10.29 3.83 -19.98
N ALA A 220 -11.00 4.95 -19.79
CA ALA A 220 -10.48 6.14 -19.15
C ALA A 220 -10.58 5.98 -17.63
N LYS A 221 -9.44 5.95 -16.94
CA LYS A 221 -9.41 5.85 -15.47
C LYS A 221 -9.47 7.27 -14.91
N GLN A 222 -10.46 7.53 -14.06
CA GLN A 222 -10.58 8.78 -13.35
C GLN A 222 -10.70 8.53 -11.85
N LEU A 223 -10.05 9.36 -11.05
CA LEU A 223 -10.24 9.46 -9.62
C LEU A 223 -10.83 10.83 -9.33
N VAL A 224 -12.01 10.88 -8.70
CA VAL A 224 -12.67 12.14 -8.37
C VAL A 224 -12.76 12.25 -6.86
N LEU A 225 -12.30 13.36 -6.28
CA LEU A 225 -12.58 13.70 -4.89
C LEU A 225 -13.81 14.60 -4.85
N ARG A 226 -14.86 14.11 -4.18
CA ARG A 226 -16.11 14.86 -3.98
C ARG A 226 -16.17 15.39 -2.56
N ALA A 227 -16.80 16.55 -2.44
CA ALA A 227 -17.11 17.14 -1.16
C ALA A 227 -18.02 16.23 -0.32
N PRO A 228 -17.96 16.31 1.02
CA PRO A 228 -18.71 15.45 1.92
C PRO A 228 -20.17 15.88 2.10
N ASP A 229 -20.57 17.03 1.53
CA ASP A 229 -21.90 17.59 1.60
C ASP A 229 -22.87 16.97 0.56
N GLU A 230 -24.17 17.23 0.73
CA GLU A 230 -25.23 16.70 -0.15
C GLU A 230 -25.05 17.13 -1.62
N SER A 231 -24.38 18.25 -1.89
CA SER A 231 -24.10 18.70 -3.24
C SER A 231 -23.16 17.76 -4.02
N GLN A 232 -22.37 16.95 -3.30
CA GLN A 232 -21.31 16.09 -3.84
C GLN A 232 -20.45 16.79 -4.89
N ARG A 233 -20.23 18.11 -4.74
CA ARG A 233 -19.46 18.89 -5.71
C ARG A 233 -18.07 18.26 -5.88
N LYS A 234 -17.64 18.16 -7.14
CA LYS A 234 -16.27 17.74 -7.47
C LYS A 234 -15.32 18.81 -6.92
N MET A 235 -14.37 18.39 -6.09
CA MET A 235 -13.32 19.25 -5.52
C MET A 235 -11.99 19.08 -6.27
N TYR A 236 -11.69 17.85 -6.66
CA TYR A 236 -10.49 17.52 -7.42
C TYR A 236 -10.79 16.34 -8.34
N ASP A 237 -10.08 16.25 -9.45
CA ASP A 237 -10.01 15.04 -10.24
C ASP A 237 -8.62 14.75 -10.78
N ALA A 238 -8.30 13.46 -10.84
CA ALA A 238 -7.14 12.94 -11.55
C ALA A 238 -7.65 12.08 -12.71
N VAL A 239 -7.35 12.47 -13.94
CA VAL A 239 -7.76 11.78 -15.17
C VAL A 239 -6.52 11.20 -15.85
N LEU A 240 -6.56 9.91 -16.17
CA LEU A 240 -5.58 9.31 -17.08
C LEU A 240 -5.87 9.80 -18.50
N VAL A 241 -5.06 10.72 -19.02
CA VAL A 241 -5.24 11.34 -20.34
C VAL A 241 -4.71 10.45 -21.44
N SER A 242 -3.51 9.88 -21.23
CA SER A 242 -2.84 9.05 -22.24
C SER A 242 -2.10 7.89 -21.57
N ARG A 243 -1.99 6.80 -22.31
CA ARG A 243 -1.14 5.66 -22.02
C ARG A 243 -0.35 5.34 -23.28
N HIS A 244 0.94 5.63 -23.27
CA HIS A 244 1.78 5.35 -24.43
C HIS A 244 2.14 3.85 -24.54
N TRP A 245 2.52 3.47 -25.77
CA TRP A 245 2.75 2.08 -26.21
C TRP A 245 3.74 1.37 -25.27
N MET A 246 3.39 0.16 -24.81
CA MET A 246 4.10 -0.66 -23.81
C MET A 246 3.81 -0.37 -22.31
N ASN A 247 2.77 0.43 -21.96
CA ASN A 247 2.44 0.79 -20.56
C ASN A 247 3.59 1.51 -19.83
N GLN A 248 4.49 2.12 -20.58
CA GLN A 248 5.52 3.00 -20.06
C GLN A 248 5.02 4.39 -20.41
N PHE A 249 5.01 5.32 -19.46
CA PHE A 249 4.49 6.69 -19.60
C PHE A 249 2.95 6.82 -19.55
N ASP A 250 2.33 6.36 -18.45
CA ASP A 250 0.97 6.83 -18.09
C ASP A 250 1.02 8.34 -17.78
N TYR A 251 0.14 9.11 -18.42
CA TYR A 251 -0.01 10.56 -18.23
C TYR A 251 -1.28 10.85 -17.44
N TRP A 252 -1.13 11.36 -16.23
CA TRP A 252 -2.25 11.74 -15.37
C TRP A 252 -2.32 13.24 -15.23
N LEU A 253 -3.46 13.82 -15.58
CA LEU A 253 -3.78 15.22 -15.29
C LEU A 253 -4.52 15.28 -13.97
N VAL A 254 -4.01 16.05 -13.02
CA VAL A 254 -4.64 16.35 -11.74
C VAL A 254 -5.09 17.81 -11.76
N HIS A 255 -6.38 18.03 -11.52
CA HIS A 255 -7.02 19.35 -11.56
C HIS A 255 -7.90 19.55 -10.34
N CYS A 256 -7.96 20.79 -9.86
CA CYS A 256 -8.81 21.24 -8.75
C CYS A 256 -10.02 21.98 -9.31
#